data_AF-A0A956EJG8-F1
#
_entry.id   AF-A0A956EJG8-F1
#
_cell.length_a   1.000
_cell.length_b   1.000
_cell.length_c   1.000
_cell.angle_alpha   90.00
_cell.angle_beta   90.00
_cell.angle_gamma   90.00
#
_symmetry.space_group_name_H-M   'P 1'
#
loop_
_entity.id
_entity.type
_entity.pdbx_description
1 polymer ?
#
loop_
_entity_poly.entity_id
_entity_poly.type
_entity_poly.pdbx_seq_one_letter_code
_entity_poly.pdbx_strand_id
1 'polypeptide(L)'
;MSAPIRTCVGCRQRREQASLLRMRRLGHGVVVPAERRGTGGGAHGRSAYLCPERACLERAIKRGGLSRAFAREGRVSVDGPTLWAALHESIRRRTRHYERSAVAPDLVSGYCQLLAIETAMLASGREA
;
A
#
# COMPACT_ATOMS: atom_id res chain seq x y z
N MET A 1 -17.69 -9.05 15.29
CA MET A 1 -16.90 -7.85 15.67
C MET A 1 -16.81 -6.94 14.46
N SER A 2 -17.16 -5.65 14.57
CA SER A 2 -17.12 -4.70 13.46
C SER A 2 -15.68 -4.49 12.96
N ALA A 3 -15.47 -4.58 11.65
CA ALA A 3 -14.17 -4.28 11.05
C ALA A 3 -13.81 -2.79 11.28
N PRO A 4 -12.57 -2.46 11.69
CA PRO A 4 -12.18 -1.08 11.88
C PRO A 4 -12.16 -0.34 10.53
N ILE A 5 -12.84 0.81 10.47
CA ILE A 5 -12.84 1.69 9.30
C ILE A 5 -11.66 2.66 9.38
N ARG A 6 -10.92 2.81 8.28
CA ARG A 6 -9.76 3.68 8.16
C ARG A 6 -9.92 4.61 6.95
N THR A 7 -9.18 5.72 6.94
CA THR A 7 -9.24 6.72 5.88
C THR A 7 -7.97 6.67 5.04
N CYS A 8 -8.11 6.60 3.72
CA CYS A 8 -6.98 6.64 2.80
C CYS A 8 -6.33 8.04 2.79
N VAL A 9 -5.00 8.12 2.90
CA VAL A 9 -4.26 9.39 2.88
C VAL A 9 -4.17 10.05 1.50
N GLY A 10 -4.46 9.30 0.43
CA GLY A 10 -4.48 9.80 -0.95
C GLY A 10 -5.85 10.33 -1.39
N CYS A 11 -6.86 9.45 -1.39
CA CYS A 11 -8.22 9.79 -1.84
C CYS A 11 -9.18 10.24 -0.71
N ARG A 12 -8.80 10.10 0.57
CA ARG A 12 -9.60 10.49 1.74
C ARG A 12 -10.91 9.70 1.91
N GLN A 13 -11.14 8.65 1.13
CA GLN A 13 -12.28 7.74 1.32
C GLN A 13 -12.08 6.87 2.56
N ARG A 14 -13.20 6.57 3.23
CA ARG A 14 -13.29 5.63 4.36
C ARG A 14 -13.52 4.23 3.82
N ARG A 15 -12.69 3.27 4.22
CA ARG A 15 -12.79 1.86 3.83
C ARG A 15 -12.43 0.97 5.01
N GLU A 16 -12.76 -0.30 4.93
CA GLU A 16 -12.32 -1.27 5.93
C GLU A 16 -10.79 -1.34 5.95
N GLN A 17 -10.23 -1.54 7.15
CA GLN A 17 -8.78 -1.66 7.32
C GLN A 17 -8.18 -2.77 6.45
N ALA A 18 -8.91 -3.88 6.25
CA ALA A 18 -8.47 -5.01 5.45
C ALA A 18 -8.27 -4.63 3.97
N SER A 19 -9.11 -3.75 3.43
CA SER A 19 -9.04 -3.28 2.04
C SER A 19 -7.93 -2.26 1.78
N LEU A 20 -7.23 -1.78 2.82
CA LEU A 20 -6.20 -0.75 2.70
C LEU A 20 -4.80 -1.31 2.99
N LEU A 21 -3.81 -0.76 2.30
CA LEU A 21 -2.40 -0.99 2.56
C LEU A 21 -1.98 -0.16 3.78
N ARG A 22 -1.40 -0.83 4.79
CA ARG A 22 -0.86 -0.17 5.97
C ARG A 22 0.59 0.22 5.71
N MET A 23 0.92 1.47 5.99
CA MET A 23 2.26 2.04 5.85
C MET A 23 2.79 2.46 7.21
N ARG A 24 4.11 2.39 7.36
CA ARG A 24 4.85 2.86 8.54
C ARG A 24 6.07 3.68 8.11
N ARG A 25 6.50 4.59 8.97
CA ARG A 25 7.77 5.29 8.84
C ARG A 25 8.87 4.49 9.55
N LEU A 26 10.04 4.40 8.94
CA LEU A 26 11.26 3.87 9.54
C LEU A 26 12.00 4.99 10.29
N GLY A 27 12.86 4.65 11.25
CA GLY A 27 13.59 5.64 12.06
C GLY A 27 14.31 6.71 11.24
N HIS A 28 14.84 6.33 10.07
CA HIS A 28 15.54 7.20 9.12
C HIS A 28 14.61 7.99 8.17
N GLY A 29 13.30 8.03 8.42
CA GLY A 29 12.35 8.88 7.69
C GLY A 29 11.74 8.30 6.43
N VAL A 30 12.10 7.08 6.03
CA VAL A 30 11.54 6.42 4.85
C VAL A 30 10.22 5.73 5.18
N VAL A 31 9.23 5.87 4.30
CA VAL A 31 7.94 5.17 4.41
C VAL A 31 8.03 3.81 3.73
N VAL A 32 7.56 2.76 4.40
CA VAL A 32 7.47 1.41 3.86
C VAL A 32 6.13 0.73 4.18
N PRO A 33 5.70 -0.26 3.39
CA PRO A 33 4.59 -1.12 3.77
C PRO A 33 4.86 -1.84 5.10
N ALA A 34 3.83 -1.92 5.95
CA ALA A 34 3.94 -2.50 7.29
C ALA A 34 3.96 -4.05 7.29
N GLU A 35 3.73 -4.69 6.15
CA GLU A 35 3.72 -6.16 5.97
C GLU A 35 5.08 -6.83 5.90
N ARG A 36 6.18 -6.04 5.88
CA ARG A 36 7.53 -6.56 6.11
C ARG A 36 7.60 -7.10 7.55
N ARG A 37 7.12 -8.34 7.72
CA ARG A 37 7.27 -9.18 8.90
C ARG A 37 8.68 -9.77 8.83
N GLY A 38 9.65 -8.99 9.29
CA GLY A 38 11.05 -9.36 9.26
C GLY A 38 11.91 -8.27 9.88
N THR A 39 12.53 -8.64 11.00
CA THR A 39 13.66 -8.03 11.71
C THR A 39 13.45 -6.67 12.40
N GLY A 40 13.25 -6.77 13.73
CA GLY A 40 14.08 -6.08 14.72
C GLY A 40 14.03 -4.55 14.76
N GLY A 41 13.30 -4.01 15.73
CA GLY A 41 13.48 -2.61 16.17
C GLY A 41 12.20 -1.77 16.06
N GLY A 42 11.44 -1.73 17.15
CA GLY A 42 10.53 -0.63 17.51
C GLY A 42 9.58 -0.10 16.42
N ALA A 43 8.49 -0.82 16.14
CA ALA A 43 7.35 -0.22 15.44
C ALA A 43 6.50 0.64 16.41
N HIS A 44 7.11 1.57 17.13
CA HIS A 44 6.42 2.56 17.96
C HIS A 44 6.24 3.84 17.12
N GLY A 45 5.18 3.87 16.30
CA GLY A 45 4.91 5.01 15.41
C GLY A 45 3.49 5.00 14.87
N ARG A 46 3.02 6.16 14.42
CA ARG A 46 1.75 6.32 13.70
C ARG A 46 1.80 5.46 12.45
N SER A 47 0.63 5.01 12.00
CA SER A 47 0.50 4.33 10.72
C SER A 47 -0.42 5.12 9.81
N ALA A 48 -0.11 5.08 8.52
CA ALA A 48 -0.95 5.64 7.47
C ALA A 48 -1.58 4.51 6.66
N TYR A 49 -2.74 4.79 6.07
CA TYR A 49 -3.45 3.83 5.23
C TYR A 49 -3.61 4.38 3.82
N LEU A 50 -3.43 3.53 2.82
CA LEU A 50 -3.55 3.86 1.40
C LEU A 50 -4.42 2.83 0.70
N CYS A 51 -5.21 3.23 -0.29
CA CYS A 51 -5.83 2.26 -1.20
C CYS A 51 -4.71 1.52 -1.97
N PRO A 52 -4.95 0.28 -2.39
CA PRO A 52 -4.05 -0.47 -3.25
C PRO A 52 -4.08 0.07 -4.69
N GLU A 53 -3.97 1.39 -4.86
CA GLU A 53 -4.10 2.10 -6.14
C GLU A 53 -2.91 3.03 -6.35
N ARG A 54 -2.31 2.99 -7.56
CA ARG A 54 -1.21 3.90 -7.93
C ARG A 54 -1.64 5.36 -7.84
N ALA A 55 -2.85 5.68 -8.31
CA ALA A 55 -3.43 7.02 -8.22
C ALA A 55 -3.57 7.51 -6.77
N CYS A 56 -3.76 6.62 -5.79
CA CYS A 56 -3.78 7.01 -4.39
C CYS A 56 -2.39 7.39 -3.87
N LEU A 57 -1.35 6.66 -4.27
CA LEU A 57 0.03 6.99 -3.92
C LEU A 57 0.43 8.35 -4.50
N GLU A 58 0.19 8.57 -5.79
CA GLU A 58 0.51 9.83 -6.46
C GLU A 58 -0.21 11.01 -5.81
N ARG A 59 -1.50 10.86 -5.50
CA ARG A 59 -2.26 11.86 -4.73
C ARG A 59 -1.69 12.09 -3.34
N ALA A 60 -1.26 11.04 -2.65
CA ALA A 60 -0.67 11.14 -1.31
C ALA A 60 0.70 11.85 -1.33
N ILE A 61 1.50 11.66 -2.37
CA ILE A 61 2.77 12.37 -2.59
C ILE A 61 2.48 13.84 -2.94
N LYS A 62 1.71 14.08 -3.99
CA LYS A 62 1.39 15.42 -4.51
C LYS A 62 0.76 16.33 -3.45
N ARG A 63 -0.10 15.77 -2.59
CA ARG A 63 -0.80 16.52 -1.53
C ARG A 63 -0.09 16.47 -0.18
N GLY A 64 1.08 15.84 -0.06
CA GLY A 64 1.77 15.64 1.21
C GLY A 64 0.95 14.86 2.25
N GLY A 65 0.08 13.95 1.81
CA GLY A 65 -0.72 13.09 2.69
C GLY A 65 0.13 12.22 3.62
N LEU A 66 1.23 11.67 3.10
CA LEU A 66 2.19 10.89 3.88
C LEU A 66 2.95 11.76 4.89
N SER A 67 3.48 12.90 4.42
CA SER A 67 4.20 13.85 5.27
C SER A 67 3.33 14.33 6.44
N ARG A 68 2.04 14.62 6.20
CA ARG A 68 1.08 14.99 7.26
C ARG A 68 0.77 13.85 8.22
N ALA A 69 0.61 12.63 7.71
CA ALA A 69 0.33 11.47 8.56
C ALA A 69 1.46 11.19 9.56
N PHE A 70 2.71 11.37 9.13
CA PHE A 70 3.91 11.13 9.93
C PHE A 70 4.57 12.41 10.47
N ALA A 71 3.91 13.58 10.37
CA ALA A 71 4.51 14.88 10.71
C ALA A 71 5.09 14.95 12.14
N ARG A 72 4.47 14.25 13.10
CA ARG A 72 4.91 14.20 14.50
C ARG A 72 6.16 13.35 14.73
N GLU A 73 6.58 12.56 13.74
CA GLU A 73 7.75 11.68 13.81
C GLU A 73 8.97 12.26 13.08
N GLY A 74 8.85 13.47 12.51
CA GLY A 74 9.93 14.18 11.82
C GLY A 74 9.81 14.15 10.30
N ARG A 75 10.90 14.54 9.62
CA ARG A 75 10.94 14.61 8.15
C ARG A 75 10.67 13.22 7.55
N VAL A 76 9.86 13.22 6.50
CA VAL A 76 9.50 12.03 5.73
C VAL A 76 10.13 12.17 4.36
N SER A 77 10.89 11.16 3.95
CA SER A 77 11.35 11.02 2.57
C SER A 77 10.44 10.02 1.87
N VAL A 78 9.84 10.46 0.77
CA VAL A 78 9.00 9.60 -0.08
C VAL A 78 9.57 9.60 -1.48
N ASP A 79 10.23 8.50 -1.85
CA ASP A 79 10.52 8.21 -3.24
C ASP A 79 9.34 7.46 -3.86
N GLY A 80 8.66 8.09 -4.81
CA GLY A 80 7.42 7.58 -5.40
C GLY A 80 7.59 6.21 -6.09
N PRO A 81 8.56 6.05 -7.02
CA PRO A 81 8.81 4.79 -7.69
C PRO A 81 9.18 3.65 -6.74
N THR A 82 10.12 3.89 -5.81
CA THR A 82 10.55 2.86 -4.85
C THR A 82 9.43 2.46 -3.90
N LEU A 83 8.64 3.44 -3.42
CA LEU A 83 7.50 3.15 -2.57
C LEU A 83 6.41 2.38 -3.32
N TRP A 84 6.16 2.72 -4.60
CA TRP A 84 5.22 1.96 -5.42
C TRP A 84 5.67 0.52 -5.61
N ALA A 85 6.95 0.27 -5.93
CA ALA A 85 7.49 -1.07 -6.06
C ALA A 85 7.31 -1.90 -4.78
N ALA A 86 7.54 -1.29 -3.61
CA ALA A 86 7.32 -1.95 -2.32
C ALA A 86 5.83 -2.23 -2.03
N LEU A 87 4.94 -1.28 -2.33
CA LEU A 87 3.49 -1.45 -2.18
C LEU A 87 2.97 -2.53 -3.14
N HIS A 88 3.46 -2.57 -4.38
CA HIS A 88 3.08 -3.54 -5.39
C HIS A 88 3.40 -4.97 -4.96
N GLU A 89 4.58 -5.21 -4.37
CA GLU A 89 4.91 -6.52 -3.79
C GLU A 89 3.98 -6.89 -2.62
N SER A 90 3.53 -5.93 -1.82
CA SER A 90 2.56 -6.16 -0.74
C SER A 90 1.17 -6.54 -1.30
N ILE A 91 0.72 -5.83 -2.35
CA ILE A 91 -0.52 -6.14 -3.07
C ILE A 91 -0.45 -7.58 -3.61
N ARG A 92 0.63 -7.93 -4.32
CA ARG A 92 0.84 -9.28 -4.89
C ARG A 92 0.82 -10.37 -3.81
N ARG A 93 1.37 -10.12 -2.62
CA ARG A 93 1.35 -11.07 -1.50
C ARG A 93 -0.06 -11.29 -0.96
N ARG A 94 -0.85 -10.21 -0.81
CA ARG A 94 -2.25 -10.30 -0.39
C ARG A 94 -3.09 -11.05 -1.42
N THR A 95 -2.89 -10.78 -2.71
CA THR A 95 -3.57 -11.50 -3.80
C THR A 95 -3.24 -12.99 -3.77
N ARG A 96 -1.96 -13.37 -3.68
CA ARG A 96 -1.54 -14.78 -3.62
C ARG A 96 -2.07 -15.52 -2.40
N HIS A 97 -2.14 -14.85 -1.25
CA HIS A 97 -2.75 -15.44 -0.06
C HIS A 97 -4.23 -15.74 -0.30
N TYR A 98 -4.92 -14.80 -0.93
CA TYR A 98 -6.34 -14.89 -1.20
C TYR A 98 -6.70 -15.96 -2.24
N GLU A 99 -5.96 -16.03 -3.36
CA GLU A 99 -6.10 -17.08 -4.38
C GLU A 99 -5.94 -18.48 -3.77
N ARG A 100 -5.02 -18.64 -2.80
CA ARG A 100 -4.82 -19.92 -2.09
C ARG A 100 -5.90 -20.21 -1.04
N SER A 101 -6.66 -19.20 -0.59
CA SER A 101 -7.66 -19.33 0.47
C SER A 101 -9.09 -19.49 -0.03
N ALA A 102 -9.34 -19.43 -1.35
CA ALA A 102 -10.67 -19.62 -1.96
C ALA A 102 -11.82 -18.76 -1.38
N VAL A 103 -11.51 -17.61 -0.77
CA VAL A 103 -12.51 -16.65 -0.27
C VAL A 103 -13.01 -15.78 -1.45
N ALA A 104 -14.31 -15.48 -1.51
CA ALA A 104 -14.99 -14.90 -2.69
C ALA A 104 -14.61 -13.43 -3.02
N PRO A 105 -14.50 -13.04 -4.32
CA PRO A 105 -13.83 -11.84 -4.92
C PRO A 105 -14.37 -10.43 -4.61
N ASP A 106 -15.36 -10.27 -3.74
CA ASP A 106 -16.12 -9.02 -3.58
C ASP A 106 -15.33 -7.83 -3.00
N LEU A 107 -14.12 -8.06 -2.47
CA LEU A 107 -13.18 -7.02 -2.02
C LEU A 107 -12.04 -6.70 -3.00
N VAL A 108 -11.98 -7.38 -4.16
CA VAL A 108 -11.01 -7.11 -5.25
C VAL A 108 -11.73 -6.54 -6.46
N SER A 109 -12.62 -5.57 -6.23
CA SER A 109 -13.25 -4.82 -7.32
C SER A 109 -12.20 -3.89 -7.98
N GLY A 110 -11.67 -4.32 -9.12
CA GLY A 110 -10.95 -3.50 -10.11
C GLY A 110 -9.44 -3.76 -10.27
N TYR A 111 -8.74 -4.30 -9.28
CA TYR A 111 -7.26 -4.29 -9.27
C TYR A 111 -6.58 -5.58 -9.76
N CYS A 112 -7.27 -6.74 -9.71
CA CYS A 112 -6.69 -8.01 -10.21
C CYS A 112 -6.62 -8.08 -11.74
N GLN A 113 -7.52 -7.41 -12.46
CA GLN A 113 -7.60 -7.53 -13.91
C GLN A 113 -6.49 -6.76 -14.63
N LEU A 114 -6.05 -5.62 -14.06
CA LEU A 114 -4.93 -4.84 -14.60
C LEU A 114 -3.56 -5.45 -14.25
N LEU A 115 -3.40 -6.02 -13.05
CA LEU A 115 -2.13 -6.63 -12.64
C LEU A 115 -1.81 -7.95 -13.33
N ALA A 116 -2.84 -8.74 -13.71
CA ALA A 116 -2.65 -9.93 -14.52
C ALA A 116 -2.10 -9.60 -15.92
N ILE A 117 -2.59 -8.52 -16.53
CA ILE A 117 -2.13 -8.07 -17.86
C ILE A 117 -0.73 -7.45 -17.76
N GLU A 118 -0.48 -6.56 -16.80
CA GLU A 118 0.81 -5.88 -16.67
C GLU A 118 1.95 -6.86 -16.29
N THR A 119 1.65 -7.88 -15.48
CA THR A 119 2.62 -8.95 -15.16
C THR A 119 2.83 -9.90 -16.34
N ALA A 120 1.79 -10.19 -17.14
CA ALA A 120 1.94 -10.95 -18.38
C ALA A 120 2.76 -10.18 -19.44
N MET A 121 2.59 -8.85 -19.53
CA MET A 121 3.31 -7.98 -20.46
C MET A 121 4.80 -7.85 -20.08
N LEU A 122 5.12 -7.65 -18.80
CA LEU A 122 6.51 -7.60 -18.32
C LEU A 122 7.22 -8.96 -18.39
N ALA A 123 6.50 -10.08 -18.25
CA ALA A 123 7.06 -11.41 -18.40
C ALA A 123 7.27 -11.83 -19.87
N SER A 124 6.63 -11.16 -20.82
CA SER A 124 6.72 -11.46 -22.26
C SER A 124 7.67 -10.54 -23.04
N GLY A 125 8.39 -9.62 -22.36
CA GLY A 125 9.51 -8.88 -22.96
C GLY A 125 9.14 -8.05 -24.20
N ARG A 126 7.90 -7.58 -24.31
CA ARG A 126 7.47 -6.67 -25.37
C ARG A 126 7.31 -5.28 -24.77
N GLU A 127 8.36 -4.49 -24.87
CA GLU A 127 8.27 -3.03 -24.78
C GLU A 127 7.46 -2.55 -26.00
N ALA A 128 6.41 -1.77 -25.75
CA ALA A 128 5.68 -1.02 -26.77
C ALA A 128 6.15 0.43 -26.77
#